data_AF-A0A2S8X0R7-F1
#
_entry.id   AF-A0A2S8X0R7-F1
#
_cell.length_a   1.000
_cell.length_b   1.000
_cell.length_c   1.000
_cell.angle_alpha   90.00
_cell.angle_beta   90.00
_cell.angle_gamma   90.00
#
_symmetry.space_group_name_H-M   'P 1'
#
loop_
_entity.id
_entity.type
_entity.pdbx_description
1 polymer ?
#
loop_
_entity_poly.entity_id
_entity_poly.type
_entity_poly.pdbx_seq_one_letter_code
_entity_poly.pdbx_strand_id
1 'polypeptide(L)'
;MKFAKVMPTILGGALLLASVSSAAAAPVSDQSIPLQAPYASEEGIPLNSGTDDTIFNYLGQQEQFLNSDVKSQLKIVKRNTDTSGVRHFRLKQYIKGIPVYGAEQTVHLDKTGAVSSALGDLPPIEEQAIPNDGVAEISGEDAIRIATEEATSRIGELGAAEITPQAELNIYHHEEDGQTYLVYITEVNVLEPAPLRTKYFINAVDGSIVSQFDLINFATGTGTGVLGDTKTLTTTQSGSTFQLKDTTRGNGIQTYTANNGSSLPGTLLTDSDNVWTDRAGVDAHAHAAATYDFYKNKFNRNGINGNGLLIRSTVHYGSNYNNAFWNGAQIVFGDGDGTTFRSLSGDLDVVGHELTHGVIEYTANLEYRNEPGALNEAFADIFGNTIQSKNWLLGDDIYTPNIPGDALRSLSNPTLYGQPDKYSDRYTGTQDNGGVHTNSGIINKAYYLAAQGGTHNGVTVTGIGRDKAIQIFYSTLVNYLTPTSKFAAAKTATIQAAKDLYGATSAEATAITKAYQAVGL
;
A
#
# COMPACT_ATOMS: atom_id res chain seq x y z
N MET A 1 45.25 16.87 -27.61
CA MET A 1 44.49 15.63 -27.90
C MET A 1 43.16 15.73 -27.20
N LYS A 2 42.06 15.90 -27.95
CA LYS A 2 40.69 15.94 -27.43
C LYS A 2 40.19 14.49 -27.29
N PHE A 3 39.87 14.04 -26.09
CA PHE A 3 39.16 12.77 -25.89
C PHE A 3 37.66 13.04 -25.95
N ALA A 4 37.00 12.48 -26.97
CA ALA A 4 35.56 12.41 -27.06
C ALA A 4 35.07 11.29 -26.11
N LYS A 5 34.23 11.63 -25.13
CA LYS A 5 33.50 10.64 -24.32
C LYS A 5 32.24 10.24 -25.10
N VAL A 6 32.11 8.94 -25.33
CA VAL A 6 30.96 8.29 -25.96
C VAL A 6 29.89 8.11 -24.89
N MET A 7 28.71 8.71 -25.08
CA MET A 7 27.50 8.42 -24.28
C MET A 7 26.88 7.11 -24.78
N PRO A 8 26.46 6.18 -23.90
CA PRO A 8 25.58 5.09 -24.29
C PRO A 8 24.12 5.56 -24.23
N THR A 9 23.47 5.59 -25.39
CA THR A 9 22.02 5.75 -25.57
C THR A 9 21.32 4.45 -25.17
N ILE A 10 20.34 4.52 -24.27
CA ILE A 10 19.49 3.39 -23.90
C ILE A 10 18.29 3.35 -24.86
N LEU A 11 18.14 2.23 -25.58
CA LEU A 11 16.99 1.94 -26.44
C LEU A 11 16.00 1.04 -25.68
N GLY A 12 14.72 1.42 -25.65
CA GLY A 12 13.64 0.62 -25.07
C GLY A 12 12.87 -0.24 -26.09
N GLY A 13 12.49 -1.44 -25.66
CA GLY A 13 11.27 -2.15 -26.09
C GLY A 13 11.44 -3.52 -26.79
N ALA A 14 10.97 -4.62 -26.15
CA ALA A 14 10.21 -5.72 -26.79
C ALA A 14 9.76 -6.86 -25.82
N LEU A 15 8.46 -7.19 -25.89
CA LEU A 15 7.69 -8.32 -25.30
C LEU A 15 8.05 -9.71 -25.87
N LEU A 16 7.94 -10.80 -25.08
CA LEU A 16 7.35 -12.11 -25.51
C LEU A 16 7.19 -13.18 -24.40
N LEU A 17 6.12 -13.98 -24.52
CA LEU A 17 5.56 -15.03 -23.64
C LEU A 17 6.34 -16.37 -23.61
N ALA A 18 6.30 -17.09 -22.47
CA ALA A 18 6.48 -18.55 -22.41
C ALA A 18 5.80 -19.22 -21.19
N SER A 19 5.31 -20.45 -21.41
CA SER A 19 4.47 -21.33 -20.59
C SER A 19 5.22 -22.20 -19.56
N VAL A 20 4.49 -22.63 -18.52
CA VAL A 20 4.95 -23.34 -17.29
C VAL A 20 4.56 -24.83 -17.28
N SER A 21 5.32 -25.66 -16.54
CA SER A 21 4.86 -26.83 -15.74
C SER A 21 6.05 -27.26 -14.84
N SER A 22 6.02 -27.16 -13.51
CA SER A 22 5.26 -27.81 -12.42
C SER A 22 5.79 -29.18 -11.99
N ALA A 23 6.17 -29.33 -10.71
CA ALA A 23 6.01 -30.58 -9.95
C ALA A 23 6.08 -30.36 -8.42
N ALA A 24 5.31 -31.18 -7.70
CA ALA A 24 4.81 -31.04 -6.33
C ALA A 24 5.77 -31.38 -5.16
N ALA A 25 5.28 -31.01 -3.98
CA ALA A 25 5.87 -31.03 -2.63
C ALA A 25 5.66 -32.34 -1.83
N ALA A 26 6.22 -32.39 -0.60
CA ALA A 26 5.68 -33.09 0.59
C ALA A 26 6.35 -32.61 1.91
N PRO A 27 5.71 -32.75 3.10
CA PRO A 27 5.82 -31.83 4.25
C PRO A 27 6.39 -32.45 5.56
N VAL A 28 6.39 -31.72 6.70
CA VAL A 28 5.76 -32.10 8.02
C VAL A 28 6.31 -31.39 9.29
N SER A 29 5.35 -31.03 10.17
CA SER A 29 5.26 -30.90 11.66
C SER A 29 5.82 -29.72 12.48
N ASP A 30 4.89 -29.19 13.27
CA ASP A 30 4.91 -28.11 14.27
C ASP A 30 4.87 -28.67 15.72
N GLN A 31 5.47 -27.93 16.67
CA GLN A 31 5.31 -28.10 18.13
C GLN A 31 5.51 -26.74 18.82
N SER A 32 4.45 -26.21 19.44
CA SER A 32 4.44 -24.99 20.26
C SER A 32 4.21 -25.29 21.76
N ILE A 33 4.68 -24.39 22.64
CA ILE A 33 4.57 -24.44 24.11
C ILE A 33 3.75 -23.21 24.59
N PRO A 34 2.84 -23.31 25.59
CA PRO A 34 1.84 -22.28 25.90
C PRO A 34 2.27 -21.27 26.98
N LEU A 35 1.64 -20.09 26.96
CA LEU A 35 1.72 -18.99 27.94
C LEU A 35 0.47 -18.90 28.82
N GLN A 36 0.67 -18.54 30.08
CA GLN A 36 -0.27 -18.54 31.21
C GLN A 36 -0.93 -17.15 31.40
N ALA A 37 -2.21 -17.09 31.80
CA ALA A 37 -2.96 -15.86 32.11
C ALA A 37 -3.29 -15.73 33.62
N PRO A 38 -3.51 -14.51 34.17
CA PRO A 38 -3.81 -14.34 35.60
C PRO A 38 -5.23 -13.80 35.94
N TYR A 39 -5.82 -14.35 37.04
CA TYR A 39 -6.85 -13.84 38.00
C TYR A 39 -8.31 -13.61 37.53
N ALA A 40 -9.38 -13.78 38.34
CA ALA A 40 -9.63 -14.17 39.74
C ALA A 40 -11.05 -14.77 39.92
N SER A 41 -11.27 -15.46 41.05
CA SER A 41 -12.46 -16.26 41.44
C SER A 41 -13.49 -15.49 42.30
N GLU A 42 -14.78 -15.74 42.11
CA GLU A 42 -15.84 -15.50 43.10
C GLU A 42 -16.73 -16.75 43.29
N GLU A 43 -17.29 -16.86 44.50
CA GLU A 43 -17.78 -18.07 45.18
C GLU A 43 -19.06 -18.71 44.57
N GLY A 44 -19.11 -20.05 44.60
CA GLY A 44 -20.15 -20.87 43.97
C GLY A 44 -21.45 -21.02 44.77
N ILE A 45 -22.59 -20.97 44.06
CA ILE A 45 -23.91 -21.36 44.56
C ILE A 45 -24.20 -22.81 44.13
N PRO A 46 -24.53 -23.75 45.03
CA PRO A 46 -25.02 -25.06 44.65
C PRO A 46 -26.55 -25.00 44.44
N LEU A 47 -27.00 -25.15 43.19
CA LEU A 47 -28.43 -25.32 42.86
C LEU A 47 -28.64 -26.68 42.19
N ASN A 48 -29.51 -27.46 42.84
CA ASN A 48 -29.89 -28.81 42.47
C ASN A 48 -30.97 -28.74 41.36
N SER A 49 -30.51 -28.69 40.11
CA SER A 49 -31.31 -28.77 38.89
C SER A 49 -30.40 -29.29 37.75
N GLY A 50 -30.96 -29.70 36.61
CA GLY A 50 -30.13 -30.19 35.49
C GLY A 50 -29.01 -29.20 35.15
N THR A 51 -27.87 -29.68 34.67
CA THR A 51 -26.66 -28.87 34.41
C THR A 51 -26.92 -27.54 33.67
N ASP A 52 -27.90 -27.52 32.76
CA ASP A 52 -28.31 -26.34 32.00
C ASP A 52 -29.05 -25.31 32.86
N ASP A 53 -29.89 -25.74 33.81
CA ASP A 53 -30.62 -24.85 34.72
C ASP A 53 -29.67 -24.06 35.63
N THR A 54 -28.57 -24.67 36.07
CA THR A 54 -27.54 -23.99 36.87
C THR A 54 -26.93 -22.82 36.10
N ILE A 55 -26.68 -22.99 34.80
CA ILE A 55 -26.11 -21.95 33.93
C ILE A 55 -27.10 -20.81 33.74
N PHE A 56 -28.35 -21.12 33.36
CA PHE A 56 -29.36 -20.09 33.12
C PHE A 56 -29.76 -19.35 34.39
N ASN A 57 -29.81 -20.03 35.54
CA ASN A 57 -30.07 -19.39 36.83
C ASN A 57 -28.95 -18.43 37.23
N TYR A 58 -27.68 -18.79 36.96
CA TYR A 58 -26.55 -17.92 37.21
C TYR A 58 -26.55 -16.70 36.28
N LEU A 59 -26.78 -16.90 34.98
CA LEU A 59 -26.84 -15.82 34.01
C LEU A 59 -28.01 -14.87 34.30
N GLY A 60 -29.18 -15.38 34.69
CA GLY A 60 -30.34 -14.57 35.07
C GLY A 60 -30.15 -13.68 36.30
N GLN A 61 -29.06 -13.85 37.05
CA GLN A 61 -28.70 -12.98 38.18
C GLN A 61 -27.72 -11.86 37.79
N GLN A 62 -27.15 -11.89 36.58
CA GLN A 62 -26.22 -10.85 36.12
C GLN A 62 -27.00 -9.60 35.70
N GLU A 63 -26.42 -8.42 35.96
CA GLU A 63 -27.06 -7.11 35.73
C GLU A 63 -27.66 -6.96 34.32
N GLN A 64 -26.90 -7.40 33.31
CA GLN A 64 -27.29 -7.37 31.89
C GLN A 64 -28.51 -8.23 31.51
N PHE A 65 -28.97 -9.11 32.41
CA PHE A 65 -30.12 -9.99 32.20
C PHE A 65 -31.23 -9.79 33.24
N LEU A 66 -31.09 -8.81 34.14
CA LEU A 66 -32.12 -8.51 35.11
C LEU A 66 -33.41 -8.11 34.38
N ASN A 67 -34.50 -8.82 34.68
CA ASN A 67 -35.82 -8.65 34.06
C ASN A 67 -35.98 -9.16 32.62
N SER A 68 -35.05 -9.99 32.10
CA SER A 68 -35.21 -10.69 30.82
C SER A 68 -35.35 -12.20 31.00
N ASP A 69 -36.07 -12.87 30.09
CA ASP A 69 -36.06 -14.33 30.02
C ASP A 69 -34.79 -14.81 29.30
N VAL A 70 -33.73 -15.03 30.09
CA VAL A 70 -32.42 -15.47 29.60
C VAL A 70 -32.51 -16.76 28.78
N LYS A 71 -33.44 -17.68 29.09
CA LYS A 71 -33.61 -18.92 28.33
C LYS A 71 -34.22 -18.67 26.95
N SER A 72 -34.97 -17.59 26.78
CA SER A 72 -35.49 -17.19 25.47
C SER A 72 -34.43 -16.49 24.60
N GLN A 73 -33.46 -15.81 25.23
CA GLN A 73 -32.46 -14.99 24.55
C GLN A 73 -31.12 -15.70 24.34
N LEU A 74 -30.73 -16.64 25.19
CA LEU A 74 -29.48 -17.38 25.06
C LEU A 74 -29.74 -18.86 24.78
N LYS A 75 -29.01 -19.42 23.81
CA LYS A 75 -29.03 -20.87 23.53
C LYS A 75 -27.65 -21.45 23.70
N ILE A 76 -27.56 -22.57 24.43
CA ILE A 76 -26.32 -23.35 24.51
C ILE A 76 -26.06 -24.00 23.16
N VAL A 77 -25.04 -23.54 22.45
CA VAL A 77 -24.66 -24.04 21.12
C VAL A 77 -23.52 -25.04 21.15
N LYS A 78 -22.74 -25.08 22.24
CA LYS A 78 -21.66 -26.06 22.42
C LYS A 78 -21.53 -26.47 23.88
N ARG A 79 -21.29 -27.77 24.10
CA ARG A 79 -20.97 -28.38 25.39
C ARG A 79 -19.69 -29.18 25.25
N ASN A 80 -18.78 -29.04 26.20
CA ASN A 80 -17.56 -29.84 26.28
C ASN A 80 -17.19 -30.11 27.75
N THR A 81 -16.45 -31.18 28.03
CA THR A 81 -15.83 -31.42 29.35
C THR A 81 -14.35 -31.63 29.14
N ASP A 82 -13.52 -30.91 29.88
CA ASP A 82 -12.07 -31.08 29.79
C ASP A 82 -11.56 -32.26 30.62
N THR A 83 -10.28 -32.57 30.46
CA THR A 83 -9.60 -33.65 31.20
C THR A 83 -9.49 -33.36 32.70
N SER A 84 -9.66 -32.10 33.10
CA SER A 84 -9.73 -31.66 34.49
C SER A 84 -11.12 -31.79 35.08
N GLY A 85 -12.12 -32.29 34.34
CA GLY A 85 -13.49 -32.46 34.79
C GLY A 85 -14.31 -31.16 34.88
N VAL A 86 -13.80 -30.05 34.33
CA VAL A 86 -14.55 -28.81 34.17
C VAL A 86 -15.45 -28.94 32.94
N ARG A 87 -16.70 -28.52 33.07
CA ARG A 87 -17.68 -28.55 31.98
C ARG A 87 -17.82 -27.15 31.39
N HIS A 88 -17.59 -27.02 30.08
CA HIS A 88 -17.62 -25.77 29.34
C HIS A 88 -18.85 -25.68 28.46
N PHE A 89 -19.50 -24.53 28.51
CA PHE A 89 -20.70 -24.21 27.76
C PHE A 89 -20.46 -22.93 26.97
N ARG A 90 -20.83 -22.93 25.70
CA ARG A 90 -20.89 -21.73 24.87
C ARG A 90 -22.33 -21.45 24.53
N LEU A 91 -22.76 -20.23 24.81
CA LEU A 91 -24.08 -19.73 24.56
C LEU A 91 -24.00 -18.62 23.52
N LYS A 92 -24.96 -18.59 22.61
CA LYS A 92 -25.16 -17.51 21.64
C LYS A 92 -26.45 -16.78 21.95
N GLN A 93 -26.45 -15.47 21.80
CA GLN A 93 -27.66 -14.66 21.87
C GLN A 93 -28.48 -14.76 20.60
N TYR A 94 -29.79 -14.84 20.79
CA TYR A 94 -30.81 -14.78 19.76
C TYR A 94 -31.86 -13.75 20.19
N ILE A 95 -32.25 -12.88 19.28
CA ILE A 95 -33.42 -12.01 19.46
C ILE A 95 -34.38 -12.30 18.32
N LYS A 96 -35.67 -12.53 18.63
CA LYS A 96 -36.68 -13.01 17.67
C LYS A 96 -36.25 -14.27 16.90
N GLY A 97 -35.41 -15.11 17.52
CA GLY A 97 -34.88 -16.32 16.89
C GLY A 97 -33.72 -16.09 15.92
N ILE A 98 -33.26 -14.85 15.73
CA ILE A 98 -32.14 -14.48 14.87
C ILE A 98 -30.87 -14.35 15.72
N PRO A 99 -29.75 -15.00 15.35
CA PRO A 99 -28.50 -14.88 16.09
C PRO A 99 -27.97 -13.44 16.08
N VAL A 100 -27.41 -13.01 17.21
CA VAL A 100 -26.71 -11.72 17.31
C VAL A 100 -25.21 -11.96 17.10
N TYR A 101 -24.61 -11.26 16.14
CA TYR A 101 -23.20 -11.38 15.83
C TYR A 101 -22.33 -10.91 17.00
N GLY A 102 -21.31 -11.70 17.36
CA GLY A 102 -20.37 -11.39 18.45
C GLY A 102 -20.93 -11.59 19.87
N ALA A 103 -22.24 -11.75 20.03
CA ALA A 103 -22.92 -11.88 21.31
C ALA A 103 -22.87 -13.33 21.84
N GLU A 104 -21.70 -13.73 22.35
CA GLU A 104 -21.46 -15.04 22.93
C GLU A 104 -21.12 -14.95 24.42
N GLN A 105 -21.62 -15.93 25.18
CA GLN A 105 -21.25 -16.15 26.57
C GLN A 105 -20.61 -17.52 26.72
N THR A 106 -19.57 -17.62 27.52
CA THR A 106 -18.95 -18.89 27.91
C THR A 106 -19.09 -19.09 29.40
N VAL A 107 -19.68 -20.22 29.80
CA VAL A 107 -19.90 -20.55 31.21
C VAL A 107 -19.18 -21.85 31.53
N HIS A 108 -18.50 -21.88 32.66
CA HIS A 108 -17.72 -23.02 33.12
C HIS A 108 -18.28 -23.51 34.45
N LEU A 109 -18.51 -24.82 34.54
CA LEU A 109 -18.91 -25.49 35.77
C LEU A 109 -17.77 -26.36 36.28
N ASP A 110 -17.46 -26.26 37.56
CA ASP A 110 -16.48 -27.13 38.19
C ASP A 110 -16.98 -28.59 38.35
N LYS A 111 -16.15 -29.45 38.92
CA LYS A 111 -16.46 -30.87 39.18
C LYS A 111 -17.66 -31.08 40.10
N THR A 112 -17.97 -30.10 40.95
CA THR A 112 -19.11 -30.14 41.87
C THR A 112 -20.40 -29.67 41.18
N GLY A 113 -20.26 -29.00 40.04
CA GLY A 113 -21.34 -28.42 39.25
C GLY A 113 -21.70 -27.00 39.62
N ALA A 114 -20.88 -26.32 40.43
CA ALA A 114 -20.98 -24.89 40.64
C ALA A 114 -20.39 -24.12 39.45
N VAL A 115 -20.93 -22.93 39.17
CA VAL A 115 -20.36 -22.02 38.17
C VAL A 115 -19.02 -21.51 38.69
N SER A 116 -17.93 -21.80 37.96
CA SER A 116 -16.58 -21.34 38.30
C SER A 116 -16.20 -20.05 37.58
N SER A 117 -16.81 -19.79 36.41
CA SER A 117 -16.65 -18.55 35.66
C SER A 117 -17.70 -18.39 34.56
N ALA A 118 -17.99 -17.14 34.22
CA ALA A 118 -18.75 -16.74 33.05
C ALA A 118 -18.05 -15.56 32.36
N LEU A 119 -17.80 -15.68 31.07
CA LEU A 119 -17.02 -14.72 30.28
C LEU A 119 -17.71 -14.48 28.93
N GLY A 120 -17.77 -13.23 28.49
CA GLY A 120 -18.35 -12.85 27.21
C GLY A 120 -18.99 -11.48 27.28
N ASP A 121 -19.26 -10.90 26.13
CA ASP A 121 -19.88 -9.59 26.02
C ASP A 121 -21.20 -9.70 25.24
N LEU A 122 -22.18 -8.86 25.62
CA LEU A 122 -23.43 -8.74 24.90
C LEU A 122 -23.63 -7.28 24.48
N PRO A 123 -23.78 -7.00 23.18
CA PRO A 123 -24.06 -5.66 22.73
C PRO A 123 -25.42 -5.19 23.29
N PRO A 124 -25.56 -3.90 23.64
CA PRO A 124 -26.77 -3.34 24.23
C PRO A 124 -27.87 -3.16 23.18
N ILE A 125 -28.44 -4.26 22.69
CA ILE A 125 -29.44 -4.27 21.64
C ILE A 125 -30.84 -4.38 22.26
N GLU A 126 -31.64 -3.32 22.12
CA GLU A 126 -33.06 -3.37 22.43
C GLU A 126 -33.82 -4.10 21.30
N GLU A 127 -34.78 -4.96 21.65
CA GLU A 127 -35.55 -5.73 20.66
C GLU A 127 -36.32 -4.84 19.67
N GLN A 128 -36.68 -3.63 20.08
CA GLN A 128 -37.33 -2.60 19.27
C GLN A 128 -36.37 -1.94 18.27
N ALA A 129 -35.05 -2.03 18.49
CA ALA A 129 -34.03 -1.48 17.61
C ALA A 129 -33.72 -2.40 16.41
N ILE A 130 -34.31 -3.60 16.36
CA ILE A 130 -34.13 -4.53 15.25
C ILE A 130 -34.89 -4.01 14.02
N PRO A 131 -34.19 -3.71 12.90
CA PRO A 131 -34.85 -3.24 11.69
C PRO A 131 -35.88 -4.23 11.14
N ASN A 132 -36.96 -3.69 10.58
CA ASN A 132 -38.03 -4.43 9.89
C ASN A 132 -38.58 -5.64 10.65
N ASP A 133 -38.63 -5.58 11.99
CA ASP A 133 -39.09 -6.68 12.84
C ASP A 133 -38.32 -8.00 12.64
N GLY A 134 -37.07 -7.93 12.16
CA GLY A 134 -36.25 -9.11 11.85
C GLY A 134 -36.56 -9.76 10.48
N VAL A 135 -37.38 -9.13 9.64
CA VAL A 135 -37.71 -9.61 8.30
C VAL A 135 -36.72 -9.06 7.28
N ALA A 136 -35.97 -9.95 6.62
CA ALA A 136 -35.11 -9.61 5.50
C ALA A 136 -35.96 -9.32 4.23
N GLU A 137 -35.61 -8.27 3.50
CA GLU A 137 -36.22 -7.91 2.22
C GLU A 137 -35.41 -8.41 1.02
N ILE A 138 -34.09 -8.58 1.19
CA ILE A 138 -33.25 -9.28 0.21
C ILE A 138 -33.06 -10.75 0.60
N SER A 139 -32.70 -11.58 -0.38
CA SER A 139 -32.36 -12.98 -0.11
C SER A 139 -30.89 -13.13 0.30
N GLY A 140 -30.54 -14.28 0.90
CA GLY A 140 -29.14 -14.64 1.13
C GLY A 140 -28.35 -14.78 -0.18
N GLU A 141 -29.02 -15.19 -1.28
CA GLU A 141 -28.40 -15.25 -2.62
C GLU A 141 -28.07 -13.85 -3.14
N ASP A 142 -28.95 -12.86 -2.90
CA ASP A 142 -28.66 -11.46 -3.20
C ASP A 142 -27.47 -10.95 -2.41
N ALA A 143 -27.38 -11.27 -1.12
CA ALA A 143 -26.25 -10.88 -0.29
C ALA A 143 -24.93 -11.48 -0.78
N ILE A 144 -24.92 -12.77 -1.17
CA ILE A 144 -23.75 -13.41 -1.79
C ILE A 144 -23.39 -12.70 -3.10
N ARG A 145 -24.38 -12.40 -3.94
CA ARG A 145 -24.16 -11.69 -5.21
C ARG A 145 -23.56 -10.30 -4.97
N ILE A 146 -24.08 -9.52 -4.03
CA ILE A 146 -23.57 -8.18 -3.68
C ILE A 146 -22.11 -8.27 -3.18
N ALA A 147 -21.82 -9.19 -2.25
CA ALA A 147 -20.46 -9.41 -1.76
C ALA A 147 -19.50 -9.83 -2.89
N THR A 148 -19.97 -10.70 -3.79
CA THR A 148 -19.21 -11.16 -4.97
C THR A 148 -18.96 -10.00 -5.95
N GLU A 149 -19.96 -9.15 -6.21
CA GLU A 149 -19.83 -7.96 -7.07
C GLU A 149 -18.83 -6.96 -6.49
N GLU A 150 -18.88 -6.70 -5.18
CA GLU A 150 -17.90 -5.84 -4.51
C GLU A 150 -16.48 -6.42 -4.59
N ALA A 151 -16.32 -7.70 -4.25
CA ALA A 151 -15.03 -8.38 -4.33
C ALA A 151 -14.47 -8.38 -5.77
N THR A 152 -15.34 -8.61 -6.76
CA THR A 152 -14.99 -8.52 -8.19
C THR A 152 -14.55 -7.10 -8.55
N SER A 153 -15.21 -6.06 -8.03
CA SER A 153 -14.80 -4.66 -8.27
C SER A 153 -13.39 -4.35 -7.72
N ARG A 154 -12.97 -5.05 -6.66
CA ARG A 154 -11.64 -4.92 -6.05
C ARG A 154 -10.55 -5.63 -6.84
N ILE A 155 -10.80 -6.85 -7.32
CA ILE A 155 -9.76 -7.72 -7.92
C ILE A 155 -9.98 -8.08 -9.39
N GLY A 156 -11.01 -7.50 -10.03
CA GLY A 156 -11.32 -7.60 -11.45
C GLY A 156 -12.18 -8.80 -11.80
N GLU A 157 -11.68 -10.01 -11.57
CA GLU A 157 -12.42 -11.26 -11.74
C GLU A 157 -12.24 -12.14 -10.51
N LEU A 158 -13.19 -13.03 -10.25
CA LEU A 158 -13.11 -14.01 -9.17
C LEU A 158 -12.92 -15.41 -9.74
N GLY A 159 -11.94 -16.13 -9.21
CA GLY A 159 -11.80 -17.56 -9.41
C GLY A 159 -12.89 -18.36 -8.70
N ALA A 160 -12.73 -19.68 -8.71
CA ALA A 160 -13.62 -20.56 -7.96
C ALA A 160 -13.55 -20.24 -6.45
N ALA A 161 -14.70 -20.25 -5.80
CA ALA A 161 -14.76 -20.11 -4.35
C ALA A 161 -14.19 -21.36 -3.68
N GLU A 162 -13.25 -21.18 -2.74
CA GLU A 162 -12.63 -22.26 -1.96
C GLU A 162 -13.65 -22.93 -1.02
N ILE A 163 -14.65 -22.16 -0.62
CA ILE A 163 -15.80 -22.62 0.16
C ILE A 163 -17.03 -22.09 -0.53
N THR A 164 -18.06 -22.93 -0.71
CA THR A 164 -19.36 -22.49 -1.20
C THR A 164 -19.87 -21.35 -0.31
N PRO A 165 -20.07 -20.13 -0.84
CA PRO A 165 -20.52 -19.01 -0.04
C PRO A 165 -21.86 -19.33 0.62
N GLN A 166 -21.99 -18.97 1.90
CA GLN A 166 -23.23 -19.07 2.65
C GLN A 166 -23.54 -17.69 3.22
N ALA A 167 -24.82 -17.33 3.23
CA ALA A 167 -25.31 -16.11 3.84
C ALA A 167 -26.18 -16.47 5.04
N GLU A 168 -25.73 -16.11 6.23
CA GLU A 168 -26.48 -16.31 7.47
C GLU A 168 -27.07 -14.99 7.96
N LEU A 169 -28.38 -14.97 8.20
CA LEU A 169 -29.07 -13.81 8.76
C LEU A 169 -28.66 -13.61 10.22
N ASN A 170 -28.17 -12.42 10.56
CA ASN A 170 -27.71 -12.05 11.89
C ASN A 170 -28.19 -10.64 12.23
N ILE A 171 -28.30 -10.36 13.53
CA ILE A 171 -28.38 -9.01 14.06
C ILE A 171 -26.95 -8.53 14.32
N TYR A 172 -26.60 -7.35 13.82
CA TYR A 172 -25.27 -6.77 13.95
C TYR A 172 -25.37 -5.38 14.59
N HIS A 173 -24.72 -5.20 15.73
CA HIS A 173 -24.51 -3.87 16.29
C HIS A 173 -23.20 -3.31 15.72
N HIS A 174 -23.29 -2.21 14.99
CA HIS A 174 -22.16 -1.57 14.37
C HIS A 174 -21.59 -0.52 15.33
N GLU A 175 -20.41 -0.78 15.87
CA GLU A 175 -19.83 0.05 16.94
C GLU A 175 -19.53 1.49 16.51
N GLU A 176 -19.20 1.72 15.23
CA GLU A 176 -18.78 3.05 14.75
C GLU A 176 -19.92 4.05 14.70
N ASP A 177 -21.12 3.62 14.27
CA ASP A 177 -22.31 4.49 14.21
C ASP A 177 -23.29 4.25 15.37
N GLY A 178 -23.03 3.22 16.19
CA GLY A 178 -23.85 2.81 17.32
C GLY A 178 -25.21 2.21 16.93
N GLN A 179 -25.43 1.89 15.66
CA GLN A 179 -26.71 1.41 15.15
C GLN A 179 -26.78 -0.12 15.12
N THR A 180 -28.01 -0.63 15.17
CA THR A 180 -28.30 -2.05 14.99
C THR A 180 -28.85 -2.30 13.59
N TYR A 181 -28.25 -3.25 12.90
CA TYR A 181 -28.61 -3.68 11.57
C TYR A 181 -29.09 -5.12 11.58
N LEU A 182 -30.04 -5.43 10.69
CA LEU A 182 -30.30 -6.79 10.27
C LEU A 182 -29.42 -7.05 9.04
N VAL A 183 -28.54 -8.05 9.10
CA VAL A 183 -27.56 -8.30 8.04
C VAL A 183 -27.49 -9.76 7.64
N TYR A 184 -27.16 -10.01 6.38
CA TYR A 184 -26.57 -11.27 5.96
C TYR A 184 -25.06 -11.19 6.12
N ILE A 185 -24.49 -12.15 6.86
CA ILE A 185 -23.05 -12.34 6.95
C ILE A 185 -22.67 -13.38 5.92
N THR A 186 -21.76 -13.01 5.02
CA THR A 186 -21.22 -13.90 3.98
C THR A 186 -19.71 -13.69 3.84
N GLU A 187 -19.03 -14.65 3.24
CA GLU A 187 -17.59 -14.62 2.98
C GLU A 187 -17.34 -14.82 1.49
N VAL A 188 -16.53 -13.95 0.88
CA VAL A 188 -15.91 -14.23 -0.42
C VAL A 188 -14.53 -14.80 -0.13
N ASN A 189 -14.28 -16.01 -0.61
CA ASN A 189 -13.05 -16.76 -0.36
C ASN A 189 -12.56 -17.40 -1.65
N VAL A 190 -11.56 -16.79 -2.29
CA VAL A 190 -11.01 -17.20 -3.58
C VAL A 190 -9.49 -17.19 -3.53
N LEU A 191 -8.84 -18.07 -4.29
CA LEU A 191 -7.39 -18.08 -4.46
C LEU A 191 -6.92 -17.36 -5.74
N GLU A 192 -7.75 -17.34 -6.77
CA GLU A 192 -7.45 -16.81 -8.09
C GLU A 192 -8.36 -15.63 -8.44
N PRO A 193 -7.90 -14.64 -9.22
CA PRO A 193 -6.53 -14.43 -9.68
C PRO A 193 -5.59 -13.94 -8.56
N ALA A 194 -6.13 -13.69 -7.37
CA ALA A 194 -5.38 -13.33 -6.18
C ALA A 194 -6.10 -13.83 -4.92
N PRO A 195 -5.38 -14.29 -3.88
CA PRO A 195 -6.01 -14.68 -2.62
C PRO A 195 -6.77 -13.52 -2.00
N LEU A 196 -8.06 -13.73 -1.80
CA LEU A 196 -8.98 -12.82 -1.14
C LEU A 196 -9.88 -13.64 -0.22
N ARG A 197 -9.93 -13.26 1.05
CA ARG A 197 -10.88 -13.79 2.01
C ARG A 197 -11.45 -12.62 2.75
N THR A 198 -12.69 -12.27 2.52
CA THR A 198 -13.30 -11.08 3.09
C THR A 198 -14.65 -11.45 3.67
N LYS A 199 -14.89 -11.06 4.92
CA LYS A 199 -16.20 -11.18 5.55
C LYS A 199 -16.99 -9.90 5.29
N TYR A 200 -18.23 -10.06 4.85
CA TYR A 200 -19.16 -8.98 4.53
C TYR A 200 -20.39 -9.03 5.45
N PHE A 201 -20.90 -7.85 5.80
CA PHE A 201 -22.13 -7.63 6.54
C PHE A 201 -23.08 -6.83 5.63
N ILE A 202 -23.94 -7.53 4.90
CA ILE A 202 -24.85 -6.93 3.92
C ILE A 202 -26.18 -6.64 4.59
N ASN A 203 -26.64 -5.40 4.57
CA ASN A 203 -27.93 -4.98 5.10
C ASN A 203 -29.04 -5.83 4.44
N ALA A 204 -29.77 -6.58 5.26
CA ALA A 204 -30.80 -7.50 4.81
C ALA A 204 -32.07 -6.78 4.34
N VAL A 205 -32.18 -5.47 4.52
CA VAL A 205 -33.32 -4.65 4.09
C VAL A 205 -33.06 -4.01 2.71
N ASP A 206 -31.90 -3.38 2.50
CA ASP A 206 -31.65 -2.60 1.28
C ASP A 206 -30.45 -3.09 0.44
N GLY A 207 -29.68 -4.07 0.93
CA GLY A 207 -28.50 -4.60 0.26
C GLY A 207 -27.25 -3.72 0.35
N SER A 208 -27.27 -2.63 1.12
CA SER A 208 -26.07 -1.85 1.39
C SER A 208 -25.04 -2.67 2.18
N ILE A 209 -23.75 -2.42 1.97
CA ILE A 209 -22.69 -3.05 2.76
C ILE A 209 -22.53 -2.24 4.05
N VAL A 210 -22.92 -2.82 5.18
CA VAL A 210 -22.82 -2.19 6.51
C VAL A 210 -21.38 -2.22 7.00
N SER A 211 -20.68 -3.33 6.79
CA SER A 211 -19.28 -3.50 7.17
C SER A 211 -18.62 -4.60 6.34
N GLN A 212 -17.29 -4.57 6.22
CA GLN A 212 -16.49 -5.65 5.66
C GLN A 212 -15.06 -5.63 6.23
N PHE A 213 -14.41 -6.79 6.32
CA PHE A 213 -12.99 -6.87 6.65
C PHE A 213 -12.30 -8.11 6.08
N ASP A 214 -11.02 -7.96 5.74
CA ASP A 214 -10.21 -9.03 5.17
C ASP A 214 -9.70 -9.99 6.25
N LEU A 215 -9.72 -11.28 5.92
CA LEU A 215 -9.39 -12.44 6.76
C LEU A 215 -8.09 -13.12 6.32
N ILE A 216 -7.42 -12.65 5.25
CA ILE A 216 -6.08 -13.11 4.84
C ILE A 216 -5.02 -12.12 5.34
N ASN A 217 -4.06 -12.68 6.10
CA ASN A 217 -2.94 -12.02 6.76
C ASN A 217 -1.93 -11.41 5.77
N PHE A 218 -1.64 -10.12 5.93
CA PHE A 218 -0.29 -9.64 5.60
C PHE A 218 0.70 -10.22 6.64
N ALA A 219 1.94 -10.40 6.22
CA ALA A 219 3.04 -10.83 7.07
C ALA A 219 4.13 -9.76 7.04
N THR A 220 5.02 -9.81 8.02
CA THR A 220 6.19 -8.94 8.07
C THR A 220 7.42 -9.76 7.74
N GLY A 221 7.95 -9.57 6.54
CA GLY A 221 9.19 -10.17 6.08
C GLY A 221 10.39 -9.30 6.40
N THR A 222 11.58 -9.87 6.29
CA THR A 222 12.84 -9.13 6.33
C THR A 222 13.66 -9.47 5.10
N GLY A 223 14.50 -8.56 4.64
CA GLY A 223 15.35 -8.85 3.49
C GLY A 223 16.58 -7.96 3.45
N THR A 224 17.61 -8.40 2.73
CA THR A 224 18.81 -7.60 2.51
C THR A 224 18.73 -6.91 1.16
N GLY A 225 18.89 -5.58 1.12
CA GLY A 225 18.89 -4.77 -0.10
C GLY A 225 20.18 -4.89 -0.92
N VAL A 226 20.20 -4.20 -2.06
CA VAL A 226 21.32 -4.16 -3.02
C VAL A 226 22.60 -3.65 -2.34
N LEU A 227 22.47 -2.67 -1.45
CA LEU A 227 23.59 -2.09 -0.70
C LEU A 227 23.99 -2.89 0.54
N GLY A 228 23.28 -3.97 0.86
CA GLY A 228 23.55 -4.84 2.00
C GLY A 228 22.85 -4.43 3.30
N ASP A 229 21.98 -3.42 3.27
CA ASP A 229 21.16 -3.01 4.41
C ASP A 229 19.95 -3.94 4.59
N THR A 230 19.58 -4.22 5.84
CA THR A 230 18.39 -5.02 6.14
C THR A 230 17.15 -4.15 6.21
N LYS A 231 16.09 -4.55 5.49
CA LYS A 231 14.79 -3.86 5.45
C LYS A 231 13.69 -4.77 5.97
N THR A 232 12.65 -4.14 6.51
CA THR A 232 11.37 -4.79 6.82
C THR A 232 10.42 -4.65 5.64
N LEU A 233 9.67 -5.69 5.32
CA LEU A 233 8.80 -5.77 4.16
C LEU A 233 7.40 -6.20 4.60
N THR A 234 6.37 -5.59 4.02
CA THR A 234 5.00 -6.10 4.16
C THR A 234 4.77 -7.12 3.05
N THR A 235 4.50 -8.36 3.41
CA THR A 235 4.31 -9.48 2.47
C THR A 235 2.93 -10.10 2.65
N THR A 236 2.54 -11.02 1.78
CA THR A 236 1.29 -11.78 1.94
C THR A 236 1.63 -13.25 2.03
N GLN A 237 1.16 -13.94 3.07
CA GLN A 237 1.32 -15.38 3.15
C GLN A 237 0.33 -16.07 2.20
N SER A 238 0.82 -16.99 1.37
CA SER A 238 0.03 -17.77 0.42
C SER A 238 0.40 -19.25 0.55
N GLY A 239 -0.44 -20.03 1.21
CA GLY A 239 -0.12 -21.42 1.56
C GLY A 239 1.07 -21.48 2.54
N SER A 240 2.12 -22.22 2.17
CA SER A 240 3.34 -22.37 2.97
C SER A 240 4.46 -21.40 2.56
N THR A 241 4.20 -20.44 1.68
CA THR A 241 5.18 -19.44 1.23
C THR A 241 4.65 -18.03 1.45
N PHE A 242 5.52 -17.05 1.24
CA PHE A 242 5.25 -15.62 1.30
C PHE A 242 5.44 -15.01 -0.07
N GLN A 243 4.64 -14.03 -0.42
CA GLN A 243 4.72 -13.27 -1.67
C GLN A 243 5.17 -11.84 -1.37
N LEU A 244 6.02 -11.23 -2.21
CA LEU A 244 6.27 -9.76 -2.18
C LEU A 244 5.04 -9.01 -2.69
N LYS A 245 3.97 -9.11 -1.91
CA LYS A 245 2.66 -8.52 -2.10
C LYS A 245 2.27 -7.84 -0.79
N ASP A 246 2.21 -6.52 -0.82
CA ASP A 246 1.71 -5.68 0.26
C ASP A 246 0.25 -5.33 -0.07
N THR A 247 -0.69 -5.68 0.81
CA THR A 247 -2.12 -5.36 0.67
C THR A 247 -2.56 -4.18 1.53
N THR A 248 -1.64 -3.53 2.24
CA THR A 248 -1.92 -2.45 3.21
C THR A 248 -1.86 -1.05 2.60
N ARG A 249 -1.37 -0.92 1.35
CA ARG A 249 -1.20 0.35 0.64
C ARG A 249 -2.00 0.37 -0.66
N GLY A 250 -3.07 1.16 -0.71
CA GLY A 250 -3.96 1.26 -1.87
C GLY A 250 -4.51 -0.09 -2.30
N ASN A 251 -4.55 -0.36 -3.61
CA ASN A 251 -4.90 -1.67 -4.17
C ASN A 251 -3.73 -2.66 -4.13
N GLY A 252 -2.62 -2.29 -3.49
CA GLY A 252 -1.47 -3.12 -3.20
C GLY A 252 -0.17 -2.68 -3.86
N ILE A 253 0.92 -3.29 -3.43
CA ILE A 253 2.25 -3.21 -4.05
C ILE A 253 2.72 -4.63 -4.32
N GLN A 254 3.11 -4.93 -5.56
CA GLN A 254 3.52 -6.26 -5.99
C GLN A 254 4.87 -6.20 -6.71
N THR A 255 5.81 -7.04 -6.27
CA THR A 255 7.15 -7.12 -6.88
C THR A 255 7.37 -8.46 -7.55
N TYR A 256 7.72 -8.40 -8.83
CA TYR A 256 7.93 -9.53 -9.71
C TYR A 256 9.39 -9.63 -10.13
N THR A 257 9.77 -10.81 -10.64
CA THR A 257 11.03 -11.04 -11.34
C THR A 257 10.76 -11.41 -12.79
N ALA A 258 11.48 -10.78 -13.72
CA ALA A 258 11.51 -11.19 -15.12
C ALA A 258 12.49 -12.34 -15.39
N ASN A 259 13.19 -12.84 -14.35
CA ASN A 259 14.15 -13.96 -14.41
C ASN A 259 15.21 -13.80 -15.51
N ASN A 260 15.74 -12.59 -15.68
CA ASN A 260 16.67 -12.17 -16.73
C ASN A 260 16.10 -12.24 -18.17
N GLY A 261 14.79 -12.43 -18.30
CA GLY A 261 14.05 -12.31 -19.56
C GLY A 261 13.46 -10.92 -19.75
N SER A 262 12.64 -10.74 -20.80
CA SER A 262 11.95 -9.48 -21.09
C SER A 262 10.42 -9.56 -21.00
N SER A 263 9.88 -10.68 -20.51
CA SER A 263 8.44 -10.83 -20.28
C SER A 263 8.02 -10.07 -19.02
N LEU A 264 6.94 -9.29 -19.12
CA LEU A 264 6.42 -8.45 -18.04
C LEU A 264 4.98 -8.85 -17.68
N PRO A 265 4.57 -8.78 -16.39
CA PRO A 265 5.41 -8.45 -15.24
C PRO A 265 6.37 -9.59 -14.82
N GLY A 266 6.30 -10.76 -15.47
CA GLY A 266 7.07 -11.94 -15.05
C GLY A 266 6.38 -12.68 -13.91
N THR A 267 7.16 -13.23 -12.98
CA THR A 267 6.64 -14.05 -11.87
C THR A 267 6.67 -13.28 -10.57
N LEU A 268 5.57 -13.28 -9.81
CA LEU A 268 5.52 -12.66 -8.49
C LEU A 268 6.58 -13.31 -7.59
N LEU A 269 7.41 -12.50 -6.93
CA LEU A 269 8.46 -13.04 -6.08
C LEU A 269 7.84 -13.75 -4.86
N THR A 270 8.32 -14.96 -4.60
CA THR A 270 7.90 -15.78 -3.46
C THR A 270 9.09 -16.26 -2.66
N ASP A 271 8.92 -16.42 -1.35
CA ASP A 271 9.93 -16.90 -0.43
C ASP A 271 9.32 -17.87 0.60
N SER A 272 10.08 -18.86 1.07
CA SER A 272 9.55 -19.92 1.95
C SER A 272 9.51 -19.56 3.42
N ASP A 273 10.36 -18.66 3.91
CA ASP A 273 10.52 -18.35 5.34
C ASP A 273 10.37 -16.86 5.67
N ASN A 274 10.07 -16.04 4.67
CA ASN A 274 9.90 -14.59 4.73
C ASN A 274 11.22 -13.84 5.03
N VAL A 275 12.37 -14.47 4.78
CA VAL A 275 13.71 -13.88 4.86
C VAL A 275 14.29 -13.75 3.46
N TRP A 276 14.02 -12.63 2.82
CA TRP A 276 14.25 -12.37 1.41
C TRP A 276 15.74 -12.13 1.10
N THR A 277 16.26 -12.91 0.15
CA THR A 277 17.65 -12.83 -0.32
C THR A 277 17.80 -12.20 -1.72
N ASP A 278 16.69 -12.04 -2.45
CA ASP A 278 16.64 -11.29 -3.70
C ASP A 278 16.75 -9.79 -3.40
N ARG A 279 17.99 -9.29 -3.47
CA ARG A 279 18.33 -7.91 -3.11
C ARG A 279 17.60 -6.87 -3.96
N ALA A 280 17.47 -7.12 -5.26
CA ALA A 280 16.80 -6.21 -6.17
C ALA A 280 15.31 -6.14 -5.86
N GLY A 281 14.68 -7.30 -5.63
CA GLY A 281 13.28 -7.43 -5.25
C GLY A 281 12.96 -6.77 -3.90
N VAL A 282 13.83 -6.97 -2.90
CA VAL A 282 13.74 -6.32 -1.58
C VAL A 282 13.69 -4.80 -1.73
N ASP A 283 14.64 -4.21 -2.46
CA ASP A 283 14.71 -2.76 -2.62
C ASP A 283 13.55 -2.22 -3.46
N ALA A 284 13.22 -2.88 -4.58
CA ALA A 284 12.09 -2.49 -5.42
C ALA A 284 10.76 -2.46 -4.63
N HIS A 285 10.55 -3.45 -3.75
CA HIS A 285 9.36 -3.52 -2.92
C HIS A 285 9.35 -2.46 -1.82
N ALA A 286 10.44 -2.37 -1.04
CA ALA A 286 10.54 -1.41 0.06
C ALA A 286 10.50 0.05 -0.42
N HIS A 287 11.21 0.36 -1.50
CA HIS A 287 11.28 1.72 -2.04
C HIS A 287 9.96 2.14 -2.73
N ALA A 288 9.22 1.20 -3.34
CA ALA A 288 7.87 1.47 -3.83
C ALA A 288 6.92 1.81 -2.67
N ALA A 289 6.99 1.05 -1.56
CA ALA A 289 6.21 1.35 -0.35
C ALA A 289 6.56 2.71 0.26
N ALA A 290 7.86 3.02 0.38
CA ALA A 290 8.33 4.33 0.87
C ALA A 290 7.87 5.49 -0.02
N THR A 291 7.84 5.29 -1.35
CA THR A 291 7.36 6.30 -2.30
C THR A 291 5.85 6.50 -2.18
N TYR A 292 5.07 5.42 -2.07
CA TYR A 292 3.64 5.51 -1.80
C TYR A 292 3.36 6.31 -0.52
N ASP A 293 4.07 5.98 0.57
CA ASP A 293 3.93 6.66 1.86
C ASP A 293 4.32 8.13 1.78
N PHE A 294 5.36 8.48 1.01
CA PHE A 294 5.74 9.87 0.79
C PHE A 294 4.58 10.66 0.16
N TYR A 295 3.99 10.18 -0.95
CA TYR A 295 2.88 10.86 -1.61
C TYR A 295 1.64 10.97 -0.72
N LYS A 296 1.34 9.89 0.03
CA LYS A 296 0.22 9.87 0.97
C LYS A 296 0.43 10.84 2.13
N ASN A 297 1.60 10.84 2.75
CA ASN A 297 1.86 11.64 3.95
C ASN A 297 2.13 13.12 3.64
N LYS A 298 2.83 13.43 2.55
CA LYS A 298 3.16 14.82 2.19
C LYS A 298 2.02 15.55 1.49
N PHE A 299 1.20 14.84 0.71
CA PHE A 299 0.21 15.45 -0.17
C PHE A 299 -1.21 14.89 -0.05
N ASN A 300 -1.43 13.92 0.85
CA ASN A 300 -2.68 13.16 0.94
C ASN A 300 -3.10 12.51 -0.40
N ARG A 301 -2.13 12.22 -1.29
CA ARG A 301 -2.38 11.55 -2.56
C ARG A 301 -2.38 10.03 -2.35
N ASN A 302 -3.46 9.36 -2.72
CA ASN A 302 -3.54 7.90 -2.64
C ASN A 302 -2.86 7.26 -3.87
N GLY A 303 -1.57 6.94 -3.79
CA GLY A 303 -0.81 6.29 -4.86
C GLY A 303 -0.59 7.15 -6.11
N ILE A 304 -0.12 6.52 -7.20
CA ILE A 304 0.33 7.26 -8.40
C ILE A 304 -0.79 7.92 -9.18
N ASN A 305 -2.01 7.35 -9.20
CA ASN A 305 -3.17 7.93 -9.88
C ASN A 305 -4.10 8.74 -8.96
N GLY A 306 -3.78 8.85 -7.67
CA GLY A 306 -4.63 9.52 -6.67
C GLY A 306 -5.80 8.66 -6.14
N ASN A 307 -6.01 7.45 -6.68
CA ASN A 307 -7.08 6.53 -6.32
C ASN A 307 -6.56 5.13 -5.92
N GLY A 308 -5.30 5.03 -5.50
CA GLY A 308 -4.71 3.81 -4.96
C GLY A 308 -4.40 2.73 -5.99
N LEU A 309 -4.10 3.10 -7.24
CA LEU A 309 -3.68 2.12 -8.27
C LEU A 309 -2.61 1.16 -7.74
N LEU A 310 -2.79 -0.14 -8.04
CA LEU A 310 -1.83 -1.19 -7.77
C LEU A 310 -0.45 -0.83 -8.35
N ILE A 311 0.56 -0.77 -7.49
CA ILE A 311 1.95 -0.55 -7.93
C ILE A 311 2.58 -1.90 -8.25
N ARG A 312 3.01 -2.09 -9.50
CA ARG A 312 3.78 -3.25 -9.93
C ARG A 312 5.22 -2.83 -10.21
N SER A 313 6.16 -3.61 -9.67
CA SER A 313 7.59 -3.49 -9.92
C SER A 313 8.11 -4.82 -10.47
N THR A 314 8.94 -4.79 -11.51
CA THR A 314 9.60 -5.98 -12.05
C THR A 314 11.11 -5.81 -12.01
N VAL A 315 11.80 -6.69 -11.31
CA VAL A 315 13.27 -6.73 -11.23
C VAL A 315 13.84 -7.82 -12.14
N HIS A 316 15.17 -7.89 -12.27
CA HIS A 316 15.86 -8.85 -13.14
C HIS A 316 15.39 -8.80 -14.59
N TYR A 317 15.14 -7.61 -15.11
CA TYR A 317 14.73 -7.41 -16.50
C TYR A 317 15.93 -7.43 -17.45
N GLY A 318 15.88 -8.30 -18.45
CA GLY A 318 16.95 -8.53 -19.40
C GLY A 318 18.23 -9.05 -18.73
N SER A 319 19.35 -8.97 -19.43
CA SER A 319 20.68 -9.31 -18.89
C SER A 319 21.60 -8.12 -19.01
N ASN A 320 22.27 -7.75 -17.91
CA ASN A 320 23.14 -6.59 -17.82
C ASN A 320 22.47 -5.29 -18.31
N TYR A 321 21.16 -5.17 -18.06
CA TYR A 321 20.36 -4.07 -18.59
C TYR A 321 20.61 -2.82 -17.74
N ASN A 322 21.24 -1.80 -18.33
CA ASN A 322 21.63 -0.56 -17.68
C ASN A 322 20.50 0.49 -17.70
N ASN A 323 19.26 0.11 -17.41
CA ASN A 323 18.15 1.06 -17.34
C ASN A 323 16.98 0.60 -16.46
N ALA A 324 16.23 1.58 -15.97
CA ALA A 324 14.95 1.43 -15.32
C ALA A 324 13.94 2.32 -16.05
N PHE A 325 12.66 1.96 -16.00
CA PHE A 325 11.62 2.76 -16.64
C PHE A 325 10.23 2.46 -16.09
N TRP A 326 9.41 3.50 -15.99
CA TRP A 326 7.95 3.40 -16.01
C TRP A 326 7.44 3.15 -17.45
N ASN A 327 6.58 2.14 -17.63
CA ASN A 327 6.07 1.77 -18.96
C ASN A 327 4.59 2.14 -19.20
N GLY A 328 3.98 2.93 -18.32
CA GLY A 328 2.54 3.22 -18.34
C GLY A 328 1.69 2.31 -17.44
N ALA A 329 2.23 1.18 -16.99
CA ALA A 329 1.50 0.22 -16.15
C ALA A 329 2.30 -0.29 -14.94
N GLN A 330 3.63 -0.35 -15.04
CA GLN A 330 4.53 -0.86 -14.01
C GLN A 330 5.92 -0.24 -14.15
N ILE A 331 6.72 -0.36 -13.09
CA ILE A 331 8.14 -0.05 -13.12
C ILE A 331 8.94 -1.30 -13.47
N VAL A 332 10.00 -1.13 -14.26
CA VAL A 332 10.90 -2.20 -14.66
C VAL A 332 12.32 -1.81 -14.32
N PHE A 333 13.07 -2.70 -13.66
CA PHE A 333 14.45 -2.49 -13.25
C PHE A 333 15.37 -3.53 -13.89
N GLY A 334 16.39 -3.04 -14.59
CA GLY A 334 17.54 -3.86 -14.95
C GLY A 334 18.53 -4.00 -13.79
N ASP A 335 19.32 -5.08 -13.84
CA ASP A 335 20.34 -5.37 -12.81
C ASP A 335 21.64 -4.57 -12.99
N GLY A 336 21.77 -3.84 -14.08
CA GLY A 336 23.01 -3.20 -14.48
C GLY A 336 24.09 -4.20 -14.92
N ASP A 337 25.16 -3.70 -15.51
CA ASP A 337 26.30 -4.49 -16.00
C ASP A 337 27.37 -4.78 -14.93
N GLY A 338 27.16 -4.36 -13.69
CA GLY A 338 28.10 -4.48 -12.56
C GLY A 338 29.27 -3.49 -12.59
N THR A 339 29.36 -2.63 -13.61
CA THR A 339 30.46 -1.67 -13.80
C THR A 339 30.00 -0.22 -13.89
N THR A 340 29.03 0.06 -14.77
CA THR A 340 28.33 1.35 -14.90
C THR A 340 27.19 1.41 -13.90
N PHE A 341 26.49 0.29 -13.71
CA PHE A 341 25.39 0.20 -12.76
C PHE A 341 25.42 -1.14 -12.03
N ARG A 342 25.06 -1.12 -10.74
CA ARG A 342 24.49 -2.30 -10.05
C ARG A 342 22.96 -2.26 -10.22
N SER A 343 22.20 -3.15 -9.56
CA SER A 343 20.74 -3.18 -9.75
C SER A 343 20.07 -1.84 -9.43
N LEU A 344 19.24 -1.37 -10.36
CA LEU A 344 18.73 0.01 -10.38
C LEU A 344 17.63 0.26 -9.35
N SER A 345 17.01 -0.78 -8.79
CA SER A 345 16.09 -0.62 -7.66
C SER A 345 16.81 -0.23 -6.37
N GLY A 346 18.14 -0.35 -6.33
CA GLY A 346 18.98 -0.13 -5.14
C GLY A 346 19.06 1.31 -4.66
N ASP A 347 18.63 2.28 -5.47
CA ASP A 347 18.52 3.67 -5.07
C ASP A 347 17.04 4.06 -4.91
N LEU A 348 16.67 4.55 -3.73
CA LEU A 348 15.32 5.02 -3.46
C LEU A 348 14.95 6.21 -4.35
N ASP A 349 15.92 7.05 -4.74
CA ASP A 349 15.62 8.18 -5.62
C ASP A 349 15.28 7.73 -7.05
N VAL A 350 15.87 6.62 -7.54
CA VAL A 350 15.54 6.02 -8.84
C VAL A 350 14.14 5.42 -8.79
N VAL A 351 13.79 4.65 -7.76
CA VAL A 351 12.43 4.10 -7.63
C VAL A 351 11.39 5.23 -7.49
N GLY A 352 11.72 6.28 -6.74
CA GLY A 352 10.89 7.47 -6.60
C GLY A 352 10.73 8.26 -7.90
N HIS A 353 11.79 8.35 -8.70
CA HIS A 353 11.80 8.94 -10.04
C HIS A 353 10.83 8.19 -10.96
N GLU A 354 10.97 6.86 -11.06
CA GLU A 354 10.11 6.04 -11.93
C GLU A 354 8.63 6.11 -11.53
N LEU A 355 8.31 6.04 -10.23
CA LEU A 355 6.92 6.20 -9.78
C LEU A 355 6.37 7.60 -10.03
N THR A 356 7.23 8.61 -10.03
CA THR A 356 6.82 9.98 -10.32
C THR A 356 6.45 10.16 -11.80
N HIS A 357 7.02 9.41 -12.74
CA HIS A 357 6.50 9.38 -14.12
C HIS A 357 5.03 8.98 -14.17
N GLY A 358 4.61 7.98 -13.37
CA GLY A 358 3.20 7.63 -13.21
C GLY A 358 2.36 8.79 -12.67
N VAL A 359 2.86 9.52 -11.66
CA VAL A 359 2.16 10.71 -11.14
C VAL A 359 2.02 11.79 -12.21
N ILE A 360 3.05 12.02 -13.01
CA ILE A 360 3.02 12.97 -14.12
C ILE A 360 1.98 12.54 -15.15
N GLU A 361 1.93 11.26 -15.54
CA GLU A 361 0.97 10.71 -16.49
C GLU A 361 -0.49 10.92 -16.05
N TYR A 362 -0.81 10.66 -14.78
CA TYR A 362 -2.16 10.85 -14.22
C TYR A 362 -2.47 12.30 -13.81
N THR A 363 -1.62 13.27 -14.14
CA THR A 363 -1.85 14.69 -13.82
C THR A 363 -1.58 15.61 -15.03
N ALA A 364 -0.38 16.18 -15.14
CA ALA A 364 -0.01 17.09 -16.22
C ALA A 364 0.12 16.39 -17.58
N ASN A 365 0.37 15.08 -17.57
CA ASN A 365 0.59 14.23 -18.73
C ASN A 365 1.59 14.84 -19.73
N LEU A 366 2.73 15.31 -19.21
CA LEU A 366 3.78 15.99 -19.98
C LEU A 366 4.32 15.09 -21.09
N GLU A 367 4.28 15.57 -22.33
CA GLU A 367 4.82 14.84 -23.48
C GLU A 367 6.30 14.53 -23.27
N TYR A 368 6.72 13.30 -23.53
CA TYR A 368 8.11 12.86 -23.32
C TYR A 368 9.05 13.25 -24.47
N ARG A 369 9.06 14.54 -24.83
CA ARG A 369 9.92 15.13 -25.88
C ARG A 369 10.20 16.61 -25.64
N ASN A 370 11.36 17.08 -26.07
CA ASN A 370 11.80 18.47 -26.00
C ASN A 370 11.65 19.06 -24.57
N GLU A 371 11.27 20.32 -24.43
CA GLU A 371 11.07 20.96 -23.12
C GLU A 371 9.97 20.32 -22.25
N PRO A 372 8.80 19.88 -22.78
CA PRO A 372 7.85 19.12 -21.98
C PRO A 372 8.46 17.83 -21.39
N GLY A 373 9.27 17.12 -22.17
CA GLY A 373 9.93 15.91 -21.71
C GLY A 373 11.04 16.21 -20.70
N ALA A 374 11.76 17.32 -20.88
CA ALA A 374 12.74 17.77 -19.90
C ALA A 374 12.10 18.23 -18.59
N LEU A 375 10.86 18.75 -18.62
CA LEU A 375 10.06 18.97 -17.41
C LEU A 375 9.64 17.63 -16.80
N ASN A 376 9.19 16.67 -17.62
CA ASN A 376 8.83 15.34 -17.13
C ASN A 376 10.00 14.72 -16.33
N GLU A 377 11.19 14.68 -16.92
CA GLU A 377 12.43 14.25 -16.28
C GLU A 377 12.79 15.05 -15.02
N ALA A 378 12.74 16.39 -15.09
CA ALA A 378 13.12 17.22 -13.95
C ALA A 378 12.16 17.02 -12.76
N PHE A 379 10.86 16.88 -13.01
CA PHE A 379 9.91 16.59 -11.94
C PHE A 379 10.15 15.19 -11.36
N ALA A 380 10.42 14.18 -12.19
CA ALA A 380 10.79 12.85 -11.69
C ALA A 380 12.06 12.91 -10.79
N ASP A 381 13.11 13.61 -11.22
CA ASP A 381 14.33 13.84 -10.43
C ASP A 381 14.06 14.57 -9.10
N ILE A 382 13.28 15.66 -9.14
CA ILE A 382 12.97 16.49 -7.97
C ILE A 382 12.25 15.67 -6.89
N PHE A 383 11.25 14.87 -7.29
CA PHE A 383 10.50 14.05 -6.35
C PHE A 383 11.30 12.86 -5.88
N GLY A 384 11.99 12.13 -6.77
CA GLY A 384 12.89 11.03 -6.40
C GLY A 384 13.92 11.47 -5.37
N ASN A 385 14.65 12.55 -5.64
CA ASN A 385 15.65 13.09 -4.71
C ASN A 385 15.02 13.57 -3.39
N THR A 386 13.80 14.10 -3.41
CA THR A 386 13.12 14.56 -2.18
C THR A 386 12.54 13.40 -1.35
N ILE A 387 12.12 12.30 -1.98
CA ILE A 387 11.71 11.07 -1.29
C ILE A 387 12.88 10.52 -0.48
N GLN A 388 14.06 10.42 -1.09
CA GLN A 388 15.26 9.93 -0.39
C GLN A 388 15.85 10.97 0.57
N SER A 389 15.86 12.25 0.18
CA SER A 389 16.37 13.38 0.99
C SER A 389 17.79 13.22 1.56
N LYS A 390 18.63 12.40 0.93
CA LYS A 390 20.01 12.11 1.36
C LYS A 390 20.99 13.21 0.98
N ASN A 391 20.95 13.65 -0.27
CA ASN A 391 21.87 14.62 -0.87
C ASN A 391 21.18 15.36 -2.04
N TRP A 392 21.93 15.97 -2.97
CA TRP A 392 21.40 16.63 -4.18
C TRP A 392 21.85 15.92 -5.48
N LEU A 393 22.10 14.62 -5.39
CA LEU A 393 22.50 13.71 -6.46
C LEU A 393 21.32 12.79 -6.81
N LEU A 394 21.38 12.18 -8.00
CA LEU A 394 20.45 11.12 -8.44
C LEU A 394 21.24 9.86 -8.78
N GLY A 395 20.76 8.72 -8.29
CA GLY A 395 21.31 7.40 -8.59
C GLY A 395 22.73 7.17 -8.03
N ASP A 396 23.15 7.93 -7.02
CA ASP A 396 24.50 7.84 -6.45
C ASP A 396 24.76 6.50 -5.73
N ASP A 397 23.70 5.79 -5.31
CA ASP A 397 23.87 4.48 -4.68
C ASP A 397 24.07 3.35 -5.71
N ILE A 398 23.65 3.55 -6.96
CA ILE A 398 23.63 2.50 -8.00
C ILE A 398 24.56 2.74 -9.17
N TYR A 399 24.99 3.98 -9.39
CA TYR A 399 25.89 4.36 -10.49
C TYR A 399 27.35 4.10 -10.11
N THR A 400 28.13 3.62 -11.07
CA THR A 400 29.59 3.42 -10.99
C THR A 400 30.06 2.88 -9.64
N PRO A 401 29.65 1.66 -9.24
CA PRO A 401 29.82 1.11 -7.89
C PRO A 401 31.25 1.13 -7.32
N ASN A 402 32.27 1.33 -8.16
CA ASN A 402 33.68 1.40 -7.80
C ASN A 402 34.25 2.84 -7.76
N ILE A 403 33.43 3.87 -7.97
CA ILE A 403 33.81 5.29 -7.95
C ILE A 403 33.00 5.98 -6.83
N PRO A 404 33.58 6.19 -5.64
CA PRO A 404 32.83 6.81 -4.55
C PRO A 404 32.50 8.28 -4.82
N GLY A 405 31.25 8.67 -4.54
CA GLY A 405 30.83 10.07 -4.50
C GLY A 405 30.51 10.69 -5.86
N ASP A 406 30.46 9.90 -6.93
CA ASP A 406 29.82 10.31 -8.17
C ASP A 406 28.35 9.86 -8.25
N ALA A 407 27.67 10.23 -9.33
CA ALA A 407 26.24 10.05 -9.52
C ALA A 407 25.89 10.14 -11.00
N LEU A 408 24.66 9.77 -11.34
CA LEU A 408 24.16 9.92 -12.72
C LEU A 408 23.87 11.40 -13.04
N ARG A 409 23.28 12.13 -12.09
CA ARG A 409 22.94 13.56 -12.22
C ARG A 409 23.15 14.30 -10.90
N SER A 410 23.18 15.63 -10.98
CA SER A 410 23.21 16.51 -9.81
C SER A 410 22.23 17.66 -9.97
N LEU A 411 21.34 17.83 -8.99
CA LEU A 411 20.44 18.99 -8.92
C LEU A 411 21.20 20.26 -8.56
N SER A 412 22.22 20.14 -7.70
CA SER A 412 23.00 21.28 -7.24
C SER A 412 24.05 21.74 -8.25
N ASN A 413 24.62 20.84 -9.04
CA ASN A 413 25.61 21.16 -10.08
C ASN A 413 25.45 20.29 -11.34
N PRO A 414 24.42 20.52 -12.18
CA PRO A 414 24.14 19.70 -13.36
C PRO A 414 25.33 19.58 -14.33
N THR A 415 26.15 20.63 -14.43
CA THR A 415 27.31 20.65 -15.34
C THR A 415 28.39 19.62 -14.99
N LEU A 416 28.42 19.13 -13.74
CA LEU A 416 29.34 18.07 -13.31
C LEU A 416 29.16 16.79 -14.12
N TYR A 417 27.91 16.52 -14.56
CA TYR A 417 27.55 15.34 -15.35
C TYR A 417 27.05 15.71 -16.76
N GLY A 418 27.47 16.87 -17.26
CA GLY A 418 27.24 17.28 -18.65
C GLY A 418 25.84 17.81 -18.96
N GLN A 419 25.01 18.09 -17.95
CA GLN A 419 23.72 18.74 -18.14
C GLN A 419 23.86 20.28 -18.05
N PRO A 420 23.15 21.07 -18.88
CA PRO A 420 23.06 22.50 -18.71
C PRO A 420 22.40 22.88 -17.38
N ASP A 421 22.86 23.96 -16.76
CA ASP A 421 22.30 24.55 -15.53
C ASP A 421 21.70 25.95 -15.76
N LYS A 422 21.58 26.34 -17.04
CA LYS A 422 20.94 27.58 -17.50
C LYS A 422 20.38 27.43 -18.92
N TYR A 423 19.31 28.18 -19.21
CA TYR A 423 18.51 28.04 -20.42
C TYR A 423 19.23 28.38 -21.73
N SER A 424 20.21 29.28 -21.68
CA SER A 424 21.01 29.65 -22.86
C SER A 424 21.83 28.48 -23.42
N ASP A 425 22.16 27.51 -22.56
CA ASP A 425 23.06 26.39 -22.88
C ASP A 425 22.28 25.10 -23.17
N ARG A 426 20.95 25.20 -23.29
CA ARG A 426 20.08 24.06 -23.54
C ARG A 426 20.49 23.34 -24.83
N TYR A 427 20.40 22.01 -24.80
CA TYR A 427 20.54 21.18 -25.96
C TYR A 427 19.35 21.37 -26.90
N THR A 428 19.62 21.59 -28.19
CA THR A 428 18.60 21.84 -29.24
C THR A 428 18.65 20.81 -30.37
N GLY A 429 19.38 19.71 -30.20
CA GLY A 429 19.42 18.61 -31.16
C GLY A 429 18.21 17.67 -31.01
N THR A 430 18.25 16.54 -31.71
CA THR A 430 17.12 15.58 -31.77
C THR A 430 17.36 14.29 -30.99
N GLN A 431 18.58 14.05 -30.49
CA GLN A 431 18.86 12.87 -29.66
C GLN A 431 18.09 12.96 -28.35
N ASP A 432 17.89 11.81 -27.68
CA ASP A 432 17.26 11.78 -26.36
C ASP A 432 15.90 12.51 -26.34
N ASN A 433 15.08 12.23 -27.37
CA ASN A 433 13.81 12.88 -27.64
C ASN A 433 13.86 14.42 -27.61
N GLY A 434 14.97 15.04 -28.02
CA GLY A 434 15.18 16.48 -27.89
C GLY A 434 15.87 16.89 -26.59
N GLY A 435 16.70 16.01 -26.03
CA GLY A 435 17.50 16.21 -24.82
C GLY A 435 16.66 16.28 -23.55
N VAL A 436 15.71 15.36 -23.36
CA VAL A 436 14.84 15.36 -22.17
C VAL A 436 15.65 15.17 -20.88
N HIS A 437 16.56 14.19 -20.86
CA HIS A 437 17.45 13.96 -19.72
C HIS A 437 18.54 15.03 -19.66
N THR A 438 18.97 15.58 -20.81
CA THR A 438 20.00 16.63 -20.80
C THR A 438 19.46 17.92 -20.21
N ASN A 439 18.35 18.43 -20.72
CA ASN A 439 17.81 19.75 -20.40
C ASN A 439 17.10 19.80 -19.03
N SER A 440 16.78 18.66 -18.41
CA SER A 440 16.19 18.60 -17.06
C SER A 440 17.06 19.28 -16.00
N GLY A 441 18.39 19.29 -16.19
CA GLY A 441 19.38 19.99 -15.35
C GLY A 441 19.03 21.46 -15.06
N ILE A 442 18.40 22.17 -16.00
CA ILE A 442 18.02 23.57 -15.86
C ILE A 442 16.95 23.74 -14.78
N ILE A 443 15.93 22.88 -14.78
CA ILE A 443 14.81 22.93 -13.83
C ILE A 443 15.23 22.32 -12.48
N ASN A 444 16.04 21.25 -12.51
CA ASN A 444 16.69 20.69 -11.33
C ASN A 444 17.51 21.75 -10.56
N LYS A 445 18.28 22.57 -11.27
CA LYS A 445 19.03 23.69 -10.69
C LYS A 445 18.13 24.76 -10.10
N ALA A 446 17.03 25.09 -10.77
CA ALA A 446 16.05 26.04 -10.24
C ALA A 446 15.39 25.53 -8.94
N TYR A 447 15.01 24.24 -8.90
CA TYR A 447 14.49 23.63 -7.67
C TYR A 447 15.51 23.65 -6.53
N TYR A 448 16.76 23.25 -6.81
CA TYR A 448 17.85 23.32 -5.84
C TYR A 448 18.01 24.73 -5.26
N LEU A 449 18.07 25.76 -6.12
CA LEU A 449 18.24 27.14 -5.68
C LEU A 449 17.05 27.64 -4.86
N ALA A 450 15.82 27.27 -5.23
CA ALA A 450 14.64 27.60 -4.45
C ALA A 450 14.69 26.95 -3.06
N ALA A 451 15.01 25.65 -2.98
CA ALA A 451 15.04 24.93 -1.72
C ALA A 451 16.22 25.33 -0.82
N GLN A 452 17.44 25.30 -1.35
CA GLN A 452 18.69 25.48 -0.61
C GLN A 452 19.15 26.94 -0.53
N GLY A 453 18.81 27.75 -1.52
CA GLY A 453 19.40 29.07 -1.73
C GLY A 453 20.78 29.01 -2.38
N GLY A 454 21.34 30.19 -2.64
CA GLY A 454 22.66 30.36 -3.24
C GLY A 454 22.70 31.47 -4.28
N THR A 455 23.88 31.69 -4.87
CA THR A 455 24.06 32.63 -5.97
C THR A 455 24.42 31.88 -7.24
N HIS A 456 23.66 32.09 -8.31
CA HIS A 456 23.91 31.49 -9.62
C HIS A 456 23.65 32.53 -10.71
N ASN A 457 24.55 32.62 -11.70
CA ASN A 457 24.50 33.62 -12.79
C ASN A 457 24.19 35.06 -12.32
N GLY A 458 24.78 35.48 -11.19
CA GLY A 458 24.61 36.83 -10.64
C GLY A 458 23.29 37.07 -9.88
N VAL A 459 22.42 36.06 -9.74
CA VAL A 459 21.17 36.14 -8.98
C VAL A 459 21.32 35.39 -7.66
N THR A 460 21.10 36.09 -6.54
CA THR A 460 21.09 35.48 -5.20
C THR A 460 19.67 35.11 -4.77
N VAL A 461 19.47 33.83 -4.49
CA VAL A 461 18.22 33.22 -4.01
C VAL A 461 18.35 32.91 -2.53
N THR A 462 17.40 33.37 -1.73
CA THR A 462 17.23 32.93 -0.34
C THR A 462 16.42 31.64 -0.35
N GLY A 463 16.99 30.56 0.17
CA GLY A 463 16.34 29.24 0.18
C GLY A 463 15.11 29.20 1.10
N ILE A 464 14.08 28.46 0.68
CA ILE A 464 12.82 28.30 1.43
C ILE A 464 12.69 26.93 2.12
N GLY A 465 13.72 26.08 2.01
CA GLY A 465 13.71 24.71 2.50
C GLY A 465 13.01 23.75 1.54
N ARG A 466 13.39 22.46 1.62
CA ARG A 466 12.85 21.39 0.77
C ARG A 466 11.34 21.22 0.93
N ASP A 467 10.82 21.27 2.16
CA ASP A 467 9.39 21.04 2.41
C ASP A 467 8.48 22.06 1.71
N LYS A 468 8.82 23.35 1.75
CA LYS A 468 8.04 24.37 1.04
C LYS A 468 8.24 24.27 -0.48
N ALA A 469 9.48 24.07 -0.92
CA ALA A 469 9.79 23.95 -2.34
C ALA A 469 9.04 22.77 -2.98
N ILE A 470 9.05 21.58 -2.36
CA ILE A 470 8.37 20.41 -2.93
C ILE A 470 6.84 20.56 -2.93
N GLN A 471 6.24 21.25 -1.95
CA GLN A 471 4.81 21.57 -1.99
C GLN A 471 4.44 22.48 -3.17
N ILE A 472 5.27 23.48 -3.45
CA ILE A 472 5.07 24.38 -4.59
C ILE A 472 5.21 23.62 -5.90
N PHE A 473 6.24 22.80 -6.05
CA PHE A 473 6.44 21.99 -7.25
C PHE A 473 5.34 20.93 -7.41
N TYR A 474 4.89 20.28 -6.34
CA TYR A 474 3.74 19.37 -6.41
C TYR A 474 2.48 20.07 -6.90
N SER A 475 2.13 21.21 -6.32
CA SER A 475 0.99 22.00 -6.78
C SER A 475 1.15 22.43 -8.25
N THR A 476 2.36 22.83 -8.65
CA THR A 476 2.70 23.16 -10.04
C THR A 476 2.37 22.00 -10.98
N LEU A 477 2.88 20.81 -10.67
CA LEU A 477 2.68 19.61 -11.47
C LEU A 477 1.21 19.25 -11.59
N VAL A 478 0.50 19.17 -10.46
CA VAL A 478 -0.83 18.56 -10.45
C VAL A 478 -1.96 19.51 -10.86
N ASN A 479 -1.75 20.84 -10.76
CA ASN A 479 -2.83 21.83 -10.97
C ASN A 479 -2.62 22.77 -12.17
N TYR A 480 -1.38 22.99 -12.63
CA TYR A 480 -1.10 24.06 -13.60
C TYR A 480 -0.44 23.58 -14.89
N LEU A 481 0.43 22.57 -14.81
CA LEU A 481 1.10 22.05 -16.01
C LEU A 481 0.12 21.25 -16.87
N THR A 482 0.36 21.29 -18.17
CA THR A 482 -0.40 20.60 -19.22
C THR A 482 0.55 19.87 -20.16
N PRO A 483 0.08 18.96 -21.02
CA PRO A 483 0.94 18.04 -21.76
C PRO A 483 2.06 18.71 -22.57
N THR A 484 1.79 19.89 -23.14
CA THR A 484 2.74 20.62 -24.00
C THR A 484 3.44 21.77 -23.27
N SER A 485 3.40 21.82 -21.95
CA SER A 485 4.02 22.88 -21.15
C SER A 485 5.53 22.93 -21.39
N LYS A 486 6.04 24.15 -21.54
CA LYS A 486 7.45 24.46 -21.80
C LYS A 486 8.07 25.15 -20.59
N PHE A 487 9.37 25.40 -20.58
CA PHE A 487 10.05 25.96 -19.41
C PHE A 487 9.51 27.34 -18.99
N ALA A 488 9.13 28.19 -19.95
CA ALA A 488 8.49 29.48 -19.66
C ALA A 488 7.10 29.34 -18.99
N ALA A 489 6.32 28.33 -19.42
CA ALA A 489 5.04 28.01 -18.79
C ALA A 489 5.26 27.44 -17.39
N ALA A 490 6.23 26.54 -17.22
CA ALA A 490 6.60 26.00 -15.91
C ALA A 490 7.04 27.11 -14.94
N LYS A 491 7.90 28.04 -15.35
CA LYS A 491 8.24 29.22 -14.53
C LYS A 491 6.99 29.96 -14.04
N THR A 492 6.08 30.27 -14.97
CA THR A 492 4.86 31.03 -14.66
C THR A 492 3.97 30.25 -13.69
N ALA A 493 3.80 28.95 -13.94
CA ALA A 493 3.02 28.04 -13.11
C ALA A 493 3.61 27.89 -11.70
N THR A 494 4.92 27.69 -11.56
CA THR A 494 5.57 27.53 -10.25
C THR A 494 5.50 28.81 -9.43
N ILE A 495 5.67 29.98 -10.06
CA ILE A 495 5.47 31.26 -9.40
C ILE A 495 4.02 31.39 -8.95
N GLN A 496 3.04 31.04 -9.80
CA GLN A 496 1.63 31.10 -9.44
C GLN A 496 1.28 30.16 -8.28
N ALA A 497 1.74 28.91 -8.31
CA ALA A 497 1.57 27.96 -7.22
C ALA A 497 2.14 28.47 -5.89
N ALA A 498 3.32 29.12 -5.92
CA ALA A 498 3.89 29.74 -4.73
C ALA A 498 3.02 30.89 -4.18
N LYS A 499 2.44 31.70 -5.06
CA LYS A 499 1.54 32.79 -4.66
C LYS A 499 0.24 32.26 -4.08
N ASP A 500 -0.31 31.19 -4.64
CA ASP A 500 -1.57 30.62 -4.18
C ASP A 500 -1.41 29.93 -2.81
N LEU A 501 -0.26 29.29 -2.56
CA LEU A 501 0.04 28.64 -1.29
C LEU A 501 0.48 29.60 -0.18
N TYR A 502 1.25 30.65 -0.51
CA TYR A 502 1.95 31.49 0.49
C TYR A 502 1.65 32.99 0.39
N GLY A 503 0.95 33.43 -0.65
CA GLY A 503 0.61 34.83 -0.91
C GLY A 503 1.52 35.51 -1.95
N ALA A 504 0.98 36.52 -2.63
CA ALA A 504 1.62 37.16 -3.78
C ALA A 504 2.97 37.85 -3.50
N THR A 505 3.16 38.35 -2.28
CA THR A 505 4.36 39.08 -1.84
C THR A 505 5.23 38.26 -0.88
N SER A 506 5.03 36.94 -0.85
CA SER A 506 5.73 36.03 0.07
C SER A 506 7.21 35.85 -0.27
N ALA A 507 7.98 35.39 0.71
CA ALA A 507 9.38 35.01 0.51
C ALA A 507 9.50 33.84 -0.48
N GLU A 508 8.53 32.93 -0.47
CA GLU A 508 8.39 31.77 -1.34
C GLU A 508 8.18 32.16 -2.80
N ALA A 509 7.20 33.01 -3.09
CA ALA A 509 6.99 33.53 -4.45
C ALA A 509 8.23 34.27 -4.97
N THR A 510 8.91 35.01 -4.09
CA THR A 510 10.16 35.73 -4.43
C THR A 510 11.30 34.75 -4.70
N ALA A 511 11.50 33.74 -3.86
CA ALA A 511 12.57 32.75 -4.02
C ALA A 511 12.40 31.94 -5.31
N ILE A 512 11.18 31.47 -5.61
CA ILE A 512 10.88 30.76 -6.86
C ILE A 512 11.15 31.66 -8.06
N THR A 513 10.68 32.90 -8.04
CA THR A 513 10.93 33.86 -9.13
C THR A 513 12.43 34.04 -9.37
N LYS A 514 13.22 34.25 -8.31
CA LYS A 514 14.66 34.42 -8.42
C LYS A 514 15.37 33.14 -8.86
N ALA A 515 14.91 31.96 -8.44
CA ALA A 515 15.50 30.69 -8.85
C ALA A 515 15.37 30.45 -10.36
N TYR A 516 14.21 30.73 -10.94
CA TYR A 516 14.04 30.69 -12.40
C TYR A 516 14.87 31.75 -13.12
N GLN A 517 14.94 32.98 -12.59
CA GLN A 517 15.82 34.02 -13.14
C GLN A 517 17.29 33.60 -13.14
N ALA A 518 17.75 32.94 -12.07
CA ALA A 518 19.13 32.49 -11.92
C ALA A 518 19.54 31.45 -12.97
N VAL A 519 18.58 30.67 -13.49
CA VAL A 519 18.81 29.73 -14.59
C VAL A 519 18.45 30.33 -15.97
N GLY A 520 18.16 31.63 -16.04
CA GLY A 520 17.93 32.36 -17.29
C GLY A 520 16.54 32.21 -17.89
N LEU A 521 15.50 31.98 -17.06
CA LEU A 521 14.11 31.81 -17.49
C LEU A 521 13.19 33.00 -17.20
#